data_AF-A0A2S5CKK3-F1
#
_entry.id   AF-A0A2S5CKK3-F1
#
_cell.length_a   1.000
_cell.length_b   1.000
_cell.length_c   1.000
_cell.angle_alpha   90.00
_cell.angle_beta   90.00
_cell.angle_gamma   90.00
#
_symmetry.space_group_name_H-M   'P 1'
#
loop_
_entity.id
_entity.type
_entity.pdbx_description
1 polymer ?
#
loop_
_entity_poly.entity_id
_entity_poly.type
_entity_poly.pdbx_seq_one_letter_code
_entity_poly.pdbx_strand_id
1 'polypeptide(L)'
;MTSISLPIFGQGSQPPEQDGVALEYLPMPEDMATYRMPQLSTQLSLTQLPQAKNAVQQLQQALNAFPLLTAENDLSGLSADNRQFIDELLGEGEVSAICSGSQEIRIQESVLAGVWRLQTLNSERHIVKDTLEVGIIPAQLLHGAFAGMATQIDTHWTELPVGVMNAPPLLAELNAKIADYQPGGEAHTINLSLLPQTEQDLLFLAQRLGTGTVTILSRGYGNCRITATGTMFVWWVQYFNSQDTLILNTLEVSDVPSVACASPEDIADSCQRLQDIMQVYW
;
A
#
# COMPACT_ATOMS: atom_id res chain seq x y z
N MET A 1 -39.97 45.85 6.88
CA MET A 1 -39.10 44.68 6.71
C MET A 1 -37.76 45.18 6.22
N THR A 2 -36.76 45.25 7.09
CA THR A 2 -35.38 45.62 6.75
C THR A 2 -34.67 44.34 6.31
N SER A 3 -34.32 44.24 5.03
CA SER A 3 -33.52 43.12 4.52
C SER A 3 -32.07 43.28 4.98
N ILE A 4 -31.56 42.28 5.70
CA ILE A 4 -30.14 42.20 6.03
C ILE A 4 -29.42 41.62 4.81
N SER A 5 -28.62 42.44 4.14
CA SER A 5 -27.72 41.96 3.08
C SER A 5 -26.55 41.23 3.72
N LEU A 6 -26.44 39.92 3.50
CA LEU A 6 -25.27 39.14 3.85
C LEU A 6 -24.19 39.36 2.77
N PRO A 7 -23.03 39.95 3.08
CA PRO A 7 -21.93 40.00 2.13
C PRO A 7 -21.38 38.58 1.94
N ILE A 8 -21.44 38.09 0.70
CA ILE A 8 -20.78 36.84 0.30
C ILE A 8 -19.31 37.20 0.08
N PHE A 9 -18.45 36.90 1.06
CA PHE A 9 -17.01 36.94 0.89
C PHE A 9 -16.54 35.60 0.30
N GLY A 10 -15.92 35.65 -0.87
CA GLY A 10 -15.27 34.47 -1.48
C GLY A 10 -13.90 34.20 -0.86
N GLN A 11 -13.38 32.97 -1.04
CA GLN A 11 -12.01 32.64 -0.65
C GLN A 11 -11.02 33.61 -1.33
N GLY A 12 -10.10 34.19 -0.54
CA GLY A 12 -9.14 35.20 -1.00
C GLY A 12 -9.53 36.67 -0.76
N SER A 13 -10.69 36.94 -0.16
CA SER A 13 -11.15 38.33 0.13
C SER A 13 -10.62 38.92 1.45
N GLN A 14 -9.82 38.16 2.21
CA GLN A 14 -9.30 38.62 3.49
C GLN A 14 -8.17 39.64 3.25
N PRO A 15 -8.16 40.78 3.96
CA PRO A 15 -7.02 41.67 3.93
C PRO A 15 -5.77 40.90 4.41
N PRO A 16 -4.60 41.10 3.78
CA PRO A 16 -3.37 40.47 4.24
C PRO A 16 -3.13 40.85 5.71
N GLU A 17 -2.82 39.87 6.54
CA GLU A 17 -2.45 40.10 7.94
C GLU A 17 -1.24 41.05 8.01
N GLN A 18 -1.24 41.99 8.96
CA GLN A 18 -0.19 43.01 9.09
C GLN A 18 1.21 42.42 9.34
N ASP A 19 1.30 41.15 9.73
CA ASP A 19 2.55 40.43 9.98
C ASP A 19 3.08 39.63 8.77
N GLY A 20 2.48 39.78 7.58
CA GLY A 20 3.10 39.34 6.32
C GLY A 20 3.35 37.82 6.19
N VAL A 21 2.73 37.00 7.03
CA VAL A 21 2.78 35.54 6.89
C VAL A 21 1.95 35.19 5.65
N ALA A 22 2.64 35.04 4.52
CA ALA A 22 2.05 34.43 3.35
C ALA A 22 1.56 33.04 3.78
N LEU A 23 0.30 32.71 3.46
CA LEU A 23 -0.16 31.33 3.58
C LEU A 23 0.73 30.49 2.67
N GLU A 24 1.72 29.82 3.26
CA GLU A 24 2.51 28.81 2.57
C GLU A 24 1.62 27.61 2.34
N TYR A 25 0.93 27.62 1.20
CA TYR A 25 0.20 26.47 0.72
C TYR A 25 1.21 25.36 0.44
N LEU A 26 0.99 24.20 1.06
CA LEU A 26 1.66 22.97 0.66
C LEU A 26 1.47 22.81 -0.87
N PRO A 27 2.55 22.61 -1.64
CA PRO A 27 2.41 22.36 -3.06
C PRO A 27 1.48 21.16 -3.26
N MET A 28 0.44 21.35 -4.05
CA MET A 28 -0.45 20.25 -4.41
C MET A 28 0.36 19.21 -5.20
N PRO A 29 0.17 17.90 -4.97
CA PRO A 29 0.78 16.87 -5.80
C PRO A 29 0.40 17.12 -7.27
N GLU A 30 1.39 17.35 -8.13
CA GLU A 30 1.14 17.73 -9.53
C GLU A 30 0.95 16.52 -10.47
N ASP A 31 1.53 15.37 -10.13
CA ASP A 31 1.50 14.18 -10.98
C ASP A 31 0.59 13.10 -10.41
N MET A 32 -0.64 13.00 -10.93
CA MET A 32 -1.45 11.79 -10.81
C MET A 32 -1.17 10.88 -12.01
N ALA A 33 -0.67 9.68 -11.75
CA ALA A 33 -0.52 8.65 -12.77
C ALA A 33 -1.91 8.17 -13.22
N THR A 34 -2.45 8.80 -14.26
CA THR A 34 -3.69 8.31 -14.89
C THR A 34 -3.38 7.04 -15.70
N TYR A 35 -4.30 6.09 -15.67
CA TYR A 35 -4.15 4.87 -16.46
C TYR A 35 -3.94 5.21 -17.95
N ARG A 36 -2.92 4.59 -18.52
CA ARG A 36 -2.64 4.62 -19.96
C ARG A 36 -2.49 3.20 -20.43
N MET A 37 -3.18 2.85 -21.51
CA MET A 37 -3.07 1.52 -22.10
C MET A 37 -1.59 1.22 -22.41
N PRO A 38 -1.07 0.06 -21.94
CA PRO A 38 0.29 -0.36 -22.23
C PRO A 38 0.56 -0.42 -23.74
N GLN A 39 1.70 0.13 -24.16
CA GLN A 39 2.15 0.07 -25.53
C GLN A 39 3.13 -1.09 -25.68
N LEU A 40 2.65 -2.20 -26.25
CA LEU A 40 3.49 -3.37 -26.48
C LEU A 40 4.41 -3.13 -27.68
N SER A 41 5.66 -3.54 -27.54
CA SER A 41 6.65 -3.40 -28.60
C SER A 41 6.22 -4.15 -29.87
N THR A 42 6.40 -3.50 -31.02
CA THR A 42 5.92 -4.03 -32.32
C THR A 42 6.52 -5.40 -32.65
N GLN A 43 7.74 -5.66 -32.18
CA GLN A 43 8.42 -6.96 -32.35
C GLN A 43 7.69 -8.08 -31.60
N LEU A 44 7.26 -7.84 -30.36
CA LEU A 44 6.52 -8.82 -29.56
C LEU A 44 5.11 -9.04 -30.12
N SER A 45 4.44 -7.97 -30.56
CA SER A 45 3.09 -8.05 -31.15
C SER A 45 3.03 -8.89 -32.43
N LEU A 46 4.13 -9.00 -33.18
CA LEU A 46 4.23 -9.84 -34.38
C LEU A 46 4.70 -11.27 -34.09
N THR A 47 5.14 -11.55 -32.86
CA THR A 47 5.69 -12.84 -32.45
C THR A 47 4.58 -13.75 -31.92
N GLN A 48 4.67 -15.06 -32.19
CA GLN A 48 3.77 -16.04 -31.61
C GLN A 48 4.16 -16.30 -30.15
N LEU A 49 3.39 -15.75 -29.21
CA LEU A 49 3.66 -15.81 -27.76
C LEU A 49 2.60 -16.64 -27.01
N PRO A 50 2.49 -17.97 -27.27
CA PRO A 50 1.40 -18.77 -26.73
C PRO A 50 1.41 -18.88 -25.20
N GLN A 51 2.59 -18.85 -24.56
CA GLN A 51 2.69 -18.95 -23.10
C GLN A 51 2.17 -17.66 -22.43
N ALA A 52 2.59 -16.50 -22.92
CA ALA A 52 2.10 -15.20 -22.45
C ALA A 52 0.60 -15.04 -22.73
N LYS A 53 0.15 -15.46 -23.93
CA LYS A 53 -1.26 -15.42 -24.28
C LYS A 53 -2.12 -16.27 -23.35
N ASN A 54 -1.63 -17.45 -22.96
CA ASN A 54 -2.30 -18.31 -22.00
C ASN A 54 -2.30 -17.71 -20.58
N ALA A 55 -1.17 -17.15 -20.13
CA ALA A 55 -1.08 -16.51 -18.83
C ALA A 55 -2.07 -15.33 -18.72
N VAL A 56 -2.19 -14.48 -19.74
CA VAL A 56 -3.15 -13.37 -19.74
C VAL A 56 -4.60 -13.86 -19.78
N GLN A 57 -4.90 -14.96 -20.50
CA GLN A 57 -6.23 -15.57 -20.45
C GLN A 57 -6.58 -16.09 -19.06
N GLN A 58 -5.63 -16.73 -18.36
CA GLN A 58 -5.81 -17.16 -16.97
C GLN A 58 -6.00 -15.96 -16.03
N LEU A 59 -5.23 -14.89 -16.22
CA LEU A 59 -5.40 -13.65 -15.47
C LEU A 59 -6.79 -13.03 -15.69
N GLN A 60 -7.26 -12.97 -16.93
CA GLN A 60 -8.60 -12.50 -17.26
C GLN A 60 -9.70 -13.35 -16.61
N GLN A 61 -9.51 -14.67 -16.53
CA GLN A 61 -10.43 -15.56 -15.82
C GLN A 61 -10.43 -15.29 -14.32
N ALA A 62 -9.26 -15.08 -13.72
CA ALA A 62 -9.13 -14.73 -12.30
C ALA A 62 -9.81 -13.38 -11.99
N LEU A 63 -9.60 -12.35 -12.81
CA LEU A 63 -10.27 -11.05 -12.70
C LEU A 63 -11.80 -11.18 -12.79
N ASN A 64 -12.31 -11.99 -13.73
CA ASN A 64 -13.75 -12.25 -13.84
C ASN A 64 -14.33 -13.04 -12.66
N ALA A 65 -13.51 -13.86 -12.01
CA ALA A 65 -13.94 -14.70 -10.89
C ALA A 65 -13.74 -14.04 -9.52
N PHE A 66 -13.07 -12.89 -9.44
CA PHE A 66 -12.92 -12.13 -8.20
C PHE A 66 -14.30 -11.69 -7.66
N PRO A 67 -14.56 -11.77 -6.34
CA PRO A 67 -13.69 -12.24 -5.26
C PRO A 67 -13.82 -13.74 -4.93
N LEU A 68 -14.52 -14.52 -5.76
CA LEU A 68 -14.87 -15.92 -5.47
C LEU A 68 -13.70 -16.89 -5.63
N LEU A 69 -12.76 -16.59 -6.54
CA LEU A 69 -11.59 -17.41 -6.80
C LEU A 69 -10.32 -16.55 -6.80
N THR A 70 -9.38 -16.89 -5.94
CA THR A 70 -8.00 -16.43 -6.02
C THR A 70 -7.18 -17.55 -6.63
N ALA A 71 -6.63 -17.32 -7.83
CA ALA A 71 -5.77 -18.27 -8.50
C ALA A 71 -4.38 -17.65 -8.69
N GLU A 72 -3.36 -18.37 -8.25
CA GLU A 72 -1.98 -18.07 -8.61
C GLU A 72 -1.75 -18.50 -10.06
N ASN A 73 -1.20 -17.59 -10.87
CA ASN A 73 -0.80 -17.86 -12.25
C ASN A 73 0.73 -17.86 -12.32
N ASP A 74 1.32 -19.03 -12.58
CA ASP A 74 2.77 -19.22 -12.55
C ASP A 74 3.44 -18.77 -13.86
N LEU A 75 4.35 -17.80 -13.74
CA LEU A 75 5.16 -17.24 -14.82
C LEU A 75 6.59 -17.79 -14.85
N SER A 76 6.97 -18.66 -13.90
CA SER A 76 8.35 -19.12 -13.72
C SER A 76 8.90 -19.86 -14.96
N GLY A 77 8.02 -20.50 -15.73
CA GLY A 77 8.37 -21.24 -16.96
C GLY A 77 8.33 -20.44 -18.26
N LEU A 78 8.08 -19.13 -18.23
CA LEU A 78 8.03 -18.30 -19.44
C LEU A 78 9.40 -18.14 -20.09
N SER A 79 9.45 -18.30 -21.41
CA SER A 79 10.60 -17.89 -22.23
C SER A 79 10.80 -16.37 -22.19
N ALA A 80 12.00 -15.91 -22.57
CA ALA A 80 12.38 -14.49 -22.50
C ALA A 80 11.37 -13.56 -23.19
N ASP A 81 10.99 -13.85 -24.43
CA ASP A 81 10.04 -13.02 -25.18
C ASP A 81 8.64 -13.01 -24.55
N ASN A 82 8.18 -14.15 -24.02
CA ASN A 82 6.89 -14.25 -23.34
C ASN A 82 6.90 -13.49 -22.02
N ARG A 83 8.02 -13.51 -21.29
CA ARG A 83 8.22 -12.76 -20.05
C ARG A 83 8.24 -11.26 -20.33
N GLN A 84 9.02 -10.82 -21.33
CA GLN A 84 9.07 -9.41 -21.72
C GLN A 84 7.69 -8.87 -22.12
N PHE A 85 6.89 -9.67 -22.83
CA PHE A 85 5.51 -9.30 -23.15
C PHE A 85 4.65 -9.07 -21.89
N ILE A 86 4.75 -9.97 -20.90
CA ILE A 86 4.02 -9.81 -19.63
C ILE A 86 4.53 -8.59 -18.86
N ASP A 87 5.84 -8.35 -18.86
CA ASP A 87 6.45 -7.18 -18.21
C ASP A 87 5.93 -5.87 -18.82
N GLU A 88 5.90 -5.77 -20.16
CA GLU A 88 5.37 -4.61 -20.87
C GLU A 88 3.86 -4.42 -20.68
N LEU A 89 3.09 -5.53 -20.63
CA LEU A 89 1.64 -5.49 -20.45
C LEU A 89 1.24 -5.07 -19.03
N LEU A 90 1.91 -5.60 -18.01
CA LEU A 90 1.57 -5.32 -16.62
C LEU A 90 2.14 -3.97 -16.14
N GLY A 91 3.34 -3.60 -16.59
CA GLY A 91 4.01 -2.40 -16.09
C GLY A 91 4.15 -2.40 -14.56
N GLU A 92 4.36 -1.21 -13.99
CA GLU A 92 4.43 -0.99 -12.54
C GLU A 92 3.34 -0.01 -12.11
N GLY A 93 2.49 -0.46 -11.20
CA GLY A 93 1.50 0.34 -10.51
C GLY A 93 2.07 1.14 -9.34
N GLU A 94 1.15 1.66 -8.54
CA GLU A 94 1.47 2.61 -7.47
C GLU A 94 1.96 1.91 -6.20
N VAL A 95 1.48 0.69 -5.94
CA VAL A 95 1.78 -0.05 -4.71
C VAL A 95 2.84 -1.13 -4.95
N SER A 96 3.81 -1.21 -4.06
CA SER A 96 4.86 -2.23 -4.04
C SER A 96 5.13 -2.67 -2.60
N ALA A 97 5.59 -3.90 -2.39
CA ALA A 97 5.94 -4.39 -1.08
C ALA A 97 7.12 -5.35 -1.10
N ILE A 98 7.80 -5.45 0.04
CA ILE A 98 8.86 -6.41 0.29
C ILE A 98 8.50 -7.18 1.57
N CYS A 99 8.52 -8.51 1.48
CA CYS A 99 8.42 -9.41 2.62
C CYS A 99 9.81 -10.01 2.89
N SER A 100 10.42 -9.68 4.02
CA SER A 100 11.79 -10.08 4.41
C SER A 100 11.81 -11.29 5.36
N GLY A 101 10.89 -12.24 5.17
CA GLY A 101 10.76 -13.43 6.01
C GLY A 101 11.86 -14.47 5.76
N SER A 102 11.50 -15.76 5.84
CA SER A 102 12.44 -16.85 5.52
C SER A 102 12.94 -16.82 4.07
N GLN A 103 12.13 -16.27 3.16
CA GLN A 103 12.48 -15.95 1.79
C GLN A 103 12.07 -14.50 1.50
N GLU A 104 12.91 -13.77 0.76
CA GLU A 104 12.57 -12.43 0.29
C GLU A 104 11.51 -12.55 -0.81
N ILE A 105 10.37 -11.91 -0.63
CA ILE A 105 9.32 -11.81 -1.66
C ILE A 105 9.17 -10.35 -2.04
N ARG A 106 9.32 -10.08 -3.33
CA ARG A 106 9.02 -8.77 -3.92
C ARG A 106 7.63 -8.83 -4.52
N ILE A 107 6.84 -7.82 -4.20
CA ILE A 107 5.44 -7.73 -4.59
C ILE A 107 5.28 -6.39 -5.30
N GLN A 108 4.68 -6.40 -6.48
CA GLN A 108 4.45 -5.20 -7.28
C GLN A 108 3.03 -5.27 -7.83
N GLU A 109 2.22 -4.26 -7.54
CA GLU A 109 0.95 -4.06 -8.23
C GLU A 109 1.24 -3.64 -9.68
N SER A 110 0.45 -4.11 -10.63
CA SER A 110 0.56 -3.71 -12.02
C SER A 110 -0.20 -2.40 -12.29
N VAL A 111 -0.16 -1.88 -13.52
CA VAL A 111 -1.03 -0.75 -13.93
C VAL A 111 -2.53 -1.13 -13.97
N LEU A 112 -2.83 -2.42 -13.85
CA LEU A 112 -4.15 -2.98 -13.61
C LEU A 112 -4.28 -3.19 -12.09
N ALA A 113 -5.03 -2.32 -11.44
CA ALA A 113 -5.25 -2.35 -10.00
C ALA A 113 -5.78 -3.71 -9.53
N GLY A 114 -5.23 -4.18 -8.41
CA GLY A 114 -5.49 -5.49 -7.83
C GLY A 114 -4.97 -6.69 -8.63
N VAL A 115 -4.19 -6.46 -9.70
CA VAL A 115 -3.32 -7.49 -10.29
C VAL A 115 -1.92 -7.32 -9.74
N TRP A 116 -1.44 -8.34 -9.05
CA TRP A 116 -0.18 -8.31 -8.32
C TRP A 116 0.79 -9.33 -8.88
N ARG A 117 2.05 -8.95 -9.01
CA ARG A 117 3.15 -9.87 -9.29
C ARG A 117 3.95 -10.13 -8.02
N LEU A 118 4.18 -11.41 -7.73
CA LEU A 118 4.95 -11.87 -6.59
C LEU A 118 6.17 -12.63 -7.09
N GLN A 119 7.36 -12.15 -6.74
CA GLN A 119 8.63 -12.78 -7.06
C GLN A 119 9.30 -13.23 -5.77
N THR A 120 9.47 -14.55 -5.61
CA THR A 120 10.23 -15.13 -4.49
C THR A 120 11.69 -15.27 -4.88
N LEU A 121 12.59 -14.79 -4.03
CA LEU A 121 14.02 -14.82 -4.25
C LEU A 121 14.70 -15.85 -3.34
N ASN A 122 15.75 -16.49 -3.86
CA ASN A 122 16.66 -17.29 -3.04
C ASN A 122 17.71 -16.41 -2.33
N SER A 123 18.59 -17.04 -1.55
CA SER A 123 19.68 -16.36 -0.83
C SER A 123 20.67 -15.60 -1.73
N GLU A 124 20.76 -15.95 -3.01
CA GLU A 124 21.61 -15.28 -4.00
C GLU A 124 20.88 -14.16 -4.74
N ARG A 125 19.64 -13.85 -4.35
CA ARG A 125 18.74 -12.88 -5.00
C ARG A 125 18.34 -13.25 -6.43
N HIS A 126 18.36 -14.54 -6.76
CA HIS A 126 17.76 -15.05 -7.99
C HIS A 126 16.27 -15.35 -7.77
N ILE A 127 15.44 -14.99 -8.75
CA ILE A 127 14.00 -15.31 -8.74
C ILE A 127 13.84 -16.82 -8.90
N VAL A 128 13.21 -17.46 -7.93
CA VAL A 128 12.91 -18.91 -7.93
C VAL A 128 11.43 -19.22 -8.14
N LYS A 129 10.56 -18.24 -7.91
CA LYS A 129 9.12 -18.32 -8.19
C LYS A 129 8.65 -16.94 -8.65
N ASP A 130 7.84 -16.91 -9.71
CA ASP A 130 7.24 -15.69 -10.26
C ASP A 130 5.76 -15.97 -10.55
N THR A 131 4.85 -15.33 -9.82
CA THR A 131 3.42 -15.58 -9.92
C THR A 131 2.62 -14.29 -10.04
N LEU A 132 1.47 -14.36 -10.71
CA LEU A 132 0.43 -13.34 -10.63
C LEU A 132 -0.69 -13.77 -9.69
N GLU A 133 -1.24 -12.80 -8.97
CA GLU A 133 -2.38 -12.95 -8.08
C GLU A 133 -3.38 -11.81 -8.33
N VAL A 134 -4.67 -12.11 -8.18
CA VAL A 134 -5.75 -11.10 -8.24
C VAL A 134 -6.38 -10.97 -6.87
N GLY A 135 -6.45 -9.73 -6.36
CA GLY A 135 -7.08 -9.44 -5.07
C GLY A 135 -6.88 -8.00 -4.62
N ILE A 136 -7.58 -7.62 -3.55
CA ILE A 136 -7.41 -6.30 -2.93
C ILE A 136 -5.99 -6.10 -2.38
N ILE A 137 -5.37 -7.19 -1.93
CA ILE A 137 -3.98 -7.30 -1.48
C ILE A 137 -3.57 -8.77 -1.65
N PRO A 138 -2.29 -9.11 -1.92
CA PRO A 138 -1.88 -10.50 -2.05
C PRO A 138 -1.98 -11.26 -0.73
N ALA A 139 -2.49 -12.49 -0.75
CA ALA A 139 -2.62 -13.31 0.44
C ALA A 139 -1.26 -13.59 1.10
N GLN A 140 -0.20 -13.79 0.30
CA GLN A 140 1.15 -14.03 0.82
C GLN A 140 1.71 -12.83 1.60
N LEU A 141 1.30 -11.61 1.27
CA LEU A 141 1.68 -10.40 2.01
C LEU A 141 1.11 -10.44 3.43
N LEU A 142 -0.19 -10.75 3.57
CA LEU A 142 -0.86 -10.83 4.88
C LEU A 142 -0.25 -11.95 5.75
N HIS A 143 -0.02 -13.12 5.18
CA HIS A 143 0.65 -14.22 5.88
C HIS A 143 2.07 -13.80 6.31
N GLY A 144 2.81 -13.14 5.43
CA GLY A 144 4.16 -12.66 5.70
C GLY A 144 4.23 -11.54 6.74
N ALA A 145 3.19 -10.71 6.90
CA ALA A 145 3.17 -9.59 7.83
C ALA A 145 3.13 -10.04 9.29
N PHE A 146 2.36 -11.10 9.59
CA PHE A 146 2.06 -11.50 10.97
C PHE A 146 2.48 -12.92 11.34
N ALA A 147 3.15 -13.66 10.45
CA ALA A 147 3.70 -14.98 10.75
C ALA A 147 4.68 -14.92 11.94
N GLY A 148 4.26 -15.49 13.08
CA GLY A 148 5.10 -15.57 14.29
C GLY A 148 5.22 -14.25 15.07
N MET A 149 4.40 -13.24 14.77
CA MET A 149 4.40 -11.97 15.49
C MET A 149 3.69 -12.08 16.85
N ALA A 150 4.00 -11.15 17.76
CA ALA A 150 3.40 -11.13 19.09
C ALA A 150 1.91 -10.76 19.01
N THR A 151 1.06 -11.43 19.79
CA THR A 151 -0.38 -11.12 19.86
C THR A 151 -0.71 -10.04 20.90
N GLN A 152 0.29 -9.57 21.63
CA GLN A 152 0.19 -8.52 22.64
C GLN A 152 1.53 -7.77 22.74
N ILE A 153 1.45 -6.51 23.11
CA ILE A 153 2.58 -5.62 23.32
C ILE A 153 3.02 -5.73 24.78
N ASP A 154 4.32 -5.85 25.03
CA ASP A 154 4.87 -5.76 26.38
C ASP A 154 4.75 -4.33 26.92
N THR A 155 3.84 -4.13 27.86
CA THR A 155 3.60 -2.86 28.56
C THR A 155 4.29 -2.77 29.92
N HIS A 156 5.21 -3.69 30.23
CA HIS A 156 5.96 -3.65 31.48
C HIS A 156 7.28 -2.88 31.33
N TRP A 157 7.54 -1.96 32.26
CA TRP A 157 8.84 -1.29 32.44
C TRP A 157 9.06 -0.99 33.92
N THR A 158 10.32 -1.06 34.36
CA THR A 158 10.70 -0.73 35.74
C THR A 158 10.84 0.77 35.95
N GLU A 159 11.52 1.44 35.01
CA GLU A 159 11.65 2.89 34.94
C GLU A 159 11.38 3.33 33.51
N LEU A 160 10.66 4.44 33.35
CA LEU A 160 10.37 4.98 32.04
C LEU A 160 11.62 5.73 31.53
N PRO A 161 12.10 5.48 30.30
CA PRO A 161 13.26 6.19 29.78
C PRO A 161 13.06 7.70 29.79
N VAL A 162 14.15 8.45 30.03
CA VAL A 162 14.12 9.91 30.07
C VAL A 162 13.56 10.47 28.77
N GLY A 163 12.60 11.39 28.87
CA GLY A 163 11.95 12.03 27.72
C GLY A 163 10.71 11.31 27.21
N VAL A 164 10.49 10.05 27.55
CA VAL A 164 9.23 9.35 27.22
C VAL A 164 8.11 9.89 28.12
N MET A 165 7.00 10.28 27.50
CA MET A 165 5.85 10.89 28.17
C MET A 165 4.54 10.24 27.74
N ASN A 166 4.30 10.15 26.42
CA ASN A 166 3.01 9.79 25.85
C ASN A 166 2.95 8.40 25.24
N ALA A 167 4.08 7.70 25.05
CA ALA A 167 4.07 6.35 24.53
C ALA A 167 3.33 5.31 25.41
N PRO A 168 3.46 5.31 26.77
CA PRO A 168 2.79 4.34 27.63
C PRO A 168 1.27 4.18 27.44
N PRO A 169 0.44 5.24 27.47
CA PRO A 169 -1.00 5.10 27.26
C PRO A 169 -1.33 4.60 25.85
N LEU A 170 -0.53 4.94 24.84
CA LEU A 170 -0.75 4.46 23.47
C LEU A 170 -0.51 2.94 23.34
N LEU A 171 0.49 2.40 24.02
CA LEU A 171 0.73 0.95 24.06
C LEU A 171 -0.43 0.22 24.74
N ALA A 172 -1.01 0.80 25.80
CA ALA A 172 -2.19 0.25 26.46
C ALA A 172 -3.43 0.30 25.56
N GLU A 173 -3.65 1.39 24.84
CA GLU A 173 -4.73 1.54 23.87
C GLU A 173 -4.61 0.52 22.73
N LEU A 174 -3.42 0.37 22.14
CA LEU A 174 -3.16 -0.62 21.11
C LEU A 174 -3.44 -2.04 21.61
N ASN A 175 -2.97 -2.39 22.81
CA ASN A 175 -3.26 -3.70 23.40
C ASN A 175 -4.76 -3.97 23.55
N ALA A 176 -5.54 -2.98 24.01
CA ALA A 176 -6.98 -3.11 24.10
C ALA A 176 -7.61 -3.32 22.72
N LYS A 177 -7.14 -2.58 21.71
CA LYS A 177 -7.67 -2.67 20.34
C LYS A 177 -7.29 -3.96 19.64
N ILE A 178 -6.07 -4.47 19.82
CA ILE A 178 -5.64 -5.78 19.30
C ILE A 178 -6.49 -6.89 19.91
N ALA A 179 -6.75 -6.84 21.23
CA ALA A 179 -7.52 -7.87 21.92
C ALA A 179 -8.96 -7.99 21.40
N ASP A 180 -9.57 -6.88 21.00
CA ASP A 180 -10.93 -6.81 20.48
C ASP A 180 -10.99 -6.96 18.94
N TYR A 181 -9.85 -6.85 18.24
CA TYR A 181 -9.82 -6.85 16.77
C TYR A 181 -10.20 -8.22 16.21
N GLN A 182 -11.05 -8.21 15.18
CA GLN A 182 -11.40 -9.38 14.38
C GLN A 182 -11.09 -9.06 12.92
N PRO A 183 -10.58 -10.03 12.13
CA PRO A 183 -10.36 -9.83 10.71
C PRO A 183 -11.62 -9.33 9.98
N GLY A 184 -11.45 -8.33 9.13
CA GLY A 184 -12.52 -7.58 8.47
C GLY A 184 -13.18 -6.51 9.35
N GLY A 185 -12.71 -6.30 10.58
CA GLY A 185 -13.19 -5.28 11.51
C GLY A 185 -12.76 -3.86 11.11
N GLU A 186 -13.44 -2.87 11.67
CA GLU A 186 -13.12 -1.45 11.48
C GLU A 186 -11.69 -1.15 11.96
N ALA A 187 -10.92 -0.46 11.14
CA ALA A 187 -9.54 -0.07 11.47
C ALA A 187 -9.54 0.94 12.63
N HIS A 188 -8.62 0.76 13.57
CA HIS A 188 -8.38 1.74 14.64
C HIS A 188 -7.08 2.49 14.37
N THR A 189 -7.18 3.79 14.13
CA THR A 189 -6.02 4.64 13.82
C THR A 189 -5.70 5.59 14.98
N ILE A 190 -4.45 5.55 15.44
CA ILE A 190 -3.87 6.53 16.36
C ILE A 190 -3.03 7.50 15.55
N ASN A 191 -3.43 8.78 15.54
CA ASN A 191 -2.68 9.83 14.87
C ASN A 191 -1.59 10.41 15.78
N LEU A 192 -0.35 9.97 15.58
CA LEU A 192 0.80 10.40 16.38
C LEU A 192 1.15 11.87 16.13
N SER A 193 0.90 12.38 14.91
CA SER A 193 1.17 13.78 14.55
C SER A 193 0.26 14.79 15.26
N LEU A 194 -0.92 14.37 15.74
CA LEU A 194 -1.83 15.21 16.52
C LEU A 194 -1.58 15.16 18.03
N LEU A 195 -0.68 14.28 18.48
CA LEU A 195 -0.32 14.14 19.88
C LEU A 195 1.00 14.85 20.15
N PRO A 196 1.22 15.40 21.35
CA PRO A 196 2.49 16.00 21.73
C PRO A 196 3.56 14.92 21.95
N GLN A 197 4.03 14.27 20.88
CA GLN A 197 5.01 13.19 20.95
C GLN A 197 6.43 13.75 21.01
N THR A 198 7.24 13.20 21.90
CA THR A 198 8.70 13.42 21.88
C THR A 198 9.37 12.43 20.93
N GLU A 199 10.61 12.70 20.51
CA GLU A 199 11.40 11.71 19.76
C GLU A 199 11.60 10.43 20.56
N GLN A 200 11.73 10.55 21.89
CA GLN A 200 11.88 9.44 22.81
C GLN A 200 10.61 8.59 22.87
N ASP A 201 9.42 9.19 22.78
CA ASP A 201 8.16 8.44 22.67
C ASP A 201 8.14 7.57 21.41
N LEU A 202 8.51 8.12 20.26
CA LEU A 202 8.53 7.37 18.98
C LEU A 202 9.54 6.23 19.03
N LEU A 203 10.73 6.45 19.59
CA LEU A 203 11.73 5.40 19.78
C LEU A 203 11.22 4.30 20.73
N PHE A 204 10.55 4.68 21.81
CA PHE A 204 9.99 3.73 22.76
C PHE A 204 8.86 2.91 22.13
N LEU A 205 7.96 3.53 21.35
CA LEU A 205 6.93 2.82 20.57
C LEU A 205 7.57 1.83 19.60
N ALA A 206 8.57 2.25 18.82
CA ALA A 206 9.28 1.38 17.87
C ALA A 206 9.94 0.18 18.55
N GLN A 207 10.59 0.41 19.70
CA GLN A 207 11.19 -0.67 20.46
C GLN A 207 10.14 -1.67 20.98
N ARG A 208 8.99 -1.18 21.44
CA ARG A 208 7.95 -2.02 22.07
C ARG A 208 7.10 -2.78 21.07
N LEU A 209 6.75 -2.13 19.96
CA LEU A 209 5.99 -2.74 18.88
C LEU A 209 6.84 -3.75 18.10
N GLY A 210 8.16 -3.53 18.07
CA GLY A 210 9.10 -4.34 17.30
C GLY A 210 9.00 -4.07 15.80
N THR A 211 9.87 -4.73 15.04
CA THR A 211 9.91 -4.64 13.57
C THR A 211 9.32 -5.90 12.96
N GLY A 212 8.31 -5.74 12.11
CA GLY A 212 7.76 -6.83 11.32
C GLY A 212 8.54 -7.06 10.03
N THR A 213 8.11 -8.03 9.25
CA THR A 213 8.81 -8.49 8.04
C THR A 213 8.30 -7.86 6.76
N VAL A 214 7.22 -7.09 6.80
CA VAL A 214 6.57 -6.52 5.61
C VAL A 214 6.70 -5.00 5.60
N THR A 215 7.12 -4.46 4.46
CA THR A 215 7.09 -3.03 4.15
C THR A 215 6.38 -2.83 2.83
N ILE A 216 5.41 -1.92 2.80
CA ILE A 216 4.65 -1.52 1.62
C ILE A 216 4.97 -0.06 1.34
N LEU A 217 5.18 0.27 0.07
CA LEU A 217 5.25 1.62 -0.44
C LEU A 217 4.06 1.84 -1.36
N SER A 218 3.24 2.84 -1.06
CA SER A 218 2.15 3.28 -1.94
C SER A 218 2.48 4.68 -2.44
N ARG A 219 2.65 4.80 -3.76
CA ARG A 219 3.06 6.05 -4.45
C ARG A 219 1.88 6.81 -5.05
N GLY A 220 0.65 6.39 -4.75
CA GLY A 220 -0.58 7.00 -5.25
C GLY A 220 -0.94 8.31 -4.56
N TYR A 221 -2.21 8.45 -4.17
CA TYR A 221 -2.69 9.62 -3.44
C TYR A 221 -2.05 9.70 -2.03
N GLY A 222 -0.91 10.38 -1.95
CA GLY A 222 -0.08 10.46 -0.76
C GLY A 222 0.96 9.35 -0.74
N ASN A 223 2.21 9.72 -1.02
CA ASN A 223 3.36 8.83 -0.88
C ASN A 223 3.40 8.32 0.56
N CYS A 224 3.11 7.04 0.79
CA CYS A 224 3.15 6.48 2.13
C CYS A 224 4.01 5.23 2.23
N ARG A 225 4.66 5.13 3.38
CA ARG A 225 5.41 3.96 3.82
C ARG A 225 4.61 3.29 4.93
N ILE A 226 4.26 2.04 4.71
CA ILE A 226 3.50 1.22 5.65
C ILE A 226 4.41 0.08 6.07
N THR A 227 4.62 -0.08 7.37
CA THR A 227 5.50 -1.11 7.93
C THR A 227 4.72 -1.96 8.91
N ALA A 228 4.72 -3.27 8.71
CA ALA A 228 4.21 -4.19 9.72
C ALA A 228 5.12 -4.10 10.96
N THR A 229 4.54 -4.05 12.15
CA THR A 229 5.31 -4.11 13.39
C THR A 229 5.55 -5.57 13.81
N GLY A 230 6.32 -5.77 14.88
CA GLY A 230 6.47 -7.07 15.53
C GLY A 230 5.21 -7.55 16.27
N THR A 231 4.11 -6.80 16.19
CA THR A 231 2.83 -7.07 16.85
C THR A 231 1.73 -7.28 15.81
N MET A 232 0.93 -8.33 16.01
CA MET A 232 -0.17 -8.71 15.13
C MET A 232 -1.17 -7.57 14.95
N PHE A 233 -1.61 -7.36 13.71
CA PHE A 233 -2.52 -6.30 13.26
C PHE A 233 -2.02 -4.86 13.39
N VAL A 234 -0.85 -4.61 13.99
CA VAL A 234 -0.35 -3.25 14.16
C VAL A 234 0.57 -2.87 13.00
N TRP A 235 0.15 -1.84 12.27
CA TRP A 235 0.87 -1.22 11.18
C TRP A 235 1.33 0.18 11.56
N TRP A 236 2.53 0.53 11.13
CA TRP A 236 3.04 1.89 11.20
C TRP A 236 2.92 2.53 9.83
N VAL A 237 2.07 3.54 9.70
CA VAL A 237 1.75 4.21 8.43
C VAL A 237 2.28 5.64 8.48
N GLN A 238 3.16 5.97 7.54
CA GLN A 238 3.81 7.27 7.45
C GLN A 238 3.55 7.87 6.07
N TYR A 239 2.95 9.05 6.03
CA TYR A 239 2.65 9.78 4.80
C TYR A 239 3.67 10.89 4.60
N PHE A 240 4.10 11.06 3.36
CA PHE A 240 5.08 12.03 2.93
C PHE A 240 4.50 12.94 1.84
N ASN A 241 4.95 14.19 1.81
CA ASN A 241 4.66 15.08 0.70
C ASN A 241 5.62 14.81 -0.49
N SER A 242 5.50 15.61 -1.56
CA SER A 242 6.35 15.53 -2.75
C SER A 242 7.84 15.85 -2.52
N GLN A 243 8.20 16.39 -1.34
CA GLN A 243 9.56 16.68 -0.92
C GLN A 243 10.09 15.67 0.11
N ASP A 244 9.47 14.49 0.21
CA ASP A 244 9.81 13.44 1.19
C ASP A 244 9.76 13.90 2.67
N THR A 245 8.98 14.94 2.96
CA THR A 245 8.77 15.39 4.34
C THR A 245 7.58 14.66 4.94
N LEU A 246 7.75 14.10 6.14
CA LEU A 246 6.69 13.42 6.89
C LEU A 246 5.57 14.41 7.25
N ILE A 247 4.37 14.18 6.74
CA ILE A 247 3.18 15.03 6.96
C ILE A 247 2.18 14.41 7.92
N LEU A 248 2.12 13.08 7.98
CA LEU A 248 1.22 12.36 8.87
C LEU A 248 1.88 11.05 9.31
N ASN A 249 1.86 10.81 10.61
CA ASN A 249 2.43 9.63 11.24
C ASN A 249 1.35 8.94 12.08
N THR A 250 1.01 7.69 11.75
CA THR A 250 -0.06 6.96 12.43
C THR A 250 0.35 5.53 12.76
N LEU A 251 -0.26 5.01 13.83
CA LEU A 251 -0.33 3.57 14.10
C LEU A 251 -1.75 3.11 13.80
N GLU A 252 -1.89 1.99 13.11
CA GLU A 252 -3.18 1.45 12.71
C GLU A 252 -3.31 -0.01 13.14
N VAL A 253 -4.45 -0.36 13.75
CA VAL A 253 -4.83 -1.74 14.01
C VAL A 253 -5.80 -2.18 12.92
N SER A 254 -5.33 -3.01 12.00
CA SER A 254 -6.11 -3.53 10.86
C SER A 254 -5.48 -4.80 10.27
N ASP A 255 -6.23 -5.53 9.43
CA ASP A 255 -5.66 -6.62 8.63
C ASP A 255 -4.53 -6.11 7.72
N VAL A 256 -4.82 -5.02 7.02
CA VAL A 256 -3.89 -4.24 6.19
C VAL A 256 -4.47 -2.82 6.05
N PRO A 257 -3.64 -1.77 6.04
CA PRO A 257 -4.13 -0.42 5.83
C PRO A 257 -4.79 -0.26 4.47
N SER A 258 -5.99 0.30 4.46
CA SER A 258 -6.82 0.43 3.25
C SER A 258 -6.14 1.19 2.12
N VAL A 259 -5.21 2.10 2.45
CA VAL A 259 -4.38 2.85 1.49
C VAL A 259 -3.40 1.99 0.68
N ALA A 260 -3.19 0.73 1.06
CA ALA A 260 -2.43 -0.25 0.29
C ALA A 260 -3.32 -1.17 -0.58
N CYS A 261 -4.64 -1.12 -0.40
CA CYS A 261 -5.56 -2.07 -1.01
C CYS A 261 -6.16 -1.50 -2.29
N ALA A 262 -6.25 -2.34 -3.32
CA ALA A 262 -7.08 -2.06 -4.48
C ALA A 262 -8.55 -2.16 -4.10
N SER A 263 -9.37 -1.21 -4.56
CA SER A 263 -10.82 -1.28 -4.35
C SER A 263 -11.46 -2.34 -5.26
N PRO A 264 -12.58 -2.97 -4.86
CA PRO A 264 -13.32 -3.88 -5.76
C PRO A 264 -13.71 -3.22 -7.10
N GLU A 265 -14.00 -1.92 -7.08
CA GLU A 265 -14.30 -1.12 -8.27
C GLU A 265 -13.08 -1.02 -9.20
N ASP A 266 -11.89 -0.75 -8.67
CA ASP A 266 -10.67 -0.67 -9.46
C ASP A 266 -10.28 -2.03 -10.07
N ILE A 267 -10.57 -3.13 -9.37
CA ILE A 267 -10.38 -4.50 -9.87
C ILE A 267 -11.36 -4.79 -11.03
N ALA A 268 -12.62 -4.36 -10.90
CA ALA A 268 -13.61 -4.50 -11.96
C ALA A 268 -13.22 -3.67 -13.21
N ASP A 269 -12.72 -2.45 -13.02
CA ASP A 269 -12.18 -1.62 -14.10
C ASP A 269 -10.96 -2.28 -14.77
N SER A 270 -10.08 -2.89 -13.97
CA SER A 270 -8.92 -3.62 -14.46
C SER A 270 -9.31 -4.86 -15.26
N CYS A 271 -10.39 -5.53 -14.88
CA CYS A 271 -10.99 -6.62 -15.66
C CYS A 271 -11.40 -6.13 -17.05
N GLN A 272 -12.05 -4.97 -17.17
CA GLN A 272 -12.43 -4.39 -18.45
C GLN A 272 -11.21 -3.93 -19.26
N ARG A 273 -10.25 -3.25 -18.62
CA ARG A 273 -9.02 -2.77 -19.28
C ARG A 273 -8.22 -3.92 -19.88
N LEU A 274 -8.12 -5.06 -19.19
CA LEU A 274 -7.43 -6.23 -19.72
C LEU A 274 -8.17 -6.82 -20.93
N GLN A 275 -9.50 -6.85 -20.93
CA GLN A 275 -10.28 -7.27 -22.10
C GLN A 275 -10.02 -6.37 -23.31
N ASP A 276 -9.95 -5.06 -23.10
CA ASP A 276 -9.67 -4.09 -24.17
C ASP A 276 -8.26 -4.28 -24.74
N ILE A 277 -7.26 -4.51 -23.87
CA ILE A 277 -5.90 -4.87 -24.28
C ILE A 277 -5.93 -6.16 -25.11
N MET A 278 -6.66 -7.18 -24.65
CA MET A 278 -6.76 -8.45 -25.35
C MET A 278 -7.35 -8.27 -26.76
N GLN A 279 -8.37 -7.43 -26.95
CA GLN A 279 -8.96 -7.16 -28.28
C GLN A 279 -7.99 -6.53 -29.27
N VAL A 280 -6.98 -5.81 -28.80
CA VAL A 280 -5.98 -5.15 -29.65
C VAL A 280 -4.86 -6.09 -30.07
N TYR A 281 -4.44 -6.99 -29.17
CA TYR A 281 -3.21 -7.78 -29.35
C TYR A 281 -3.44 -9.30 -29.54
N TRP A 282 -4.67 -9.80 -29.46
CA TRP A 282 -5.03 -11.20 -29.72
C TRP A 282 -5.63 -11.41 -31.09
#